data_AF-L7J7B6-F1
#
_entry.id   AF-L7J7B6-F1
#
_cell.length_a   1.000
_cell.length_b   1.000
_cell.length_c   1.000
_cell.angle_alpha   90.00
_cell.angle_beta   90.00
_cell.angle_gamma   90.00
#
_symmetry.space_group_name_H-M   'P 1'
#
loop_
_entity.id
_entity.type
_entity.pdbx_description
1 polymer ?
#
loop_
_entity_poly.entity_id
_entity_poly.type
_entity_poly.pdbx_seq_one_letter_code
_entity_poly.pdbx_strand_id
1 'polypeptide(L)'
;WRPLMCLCVMCIWYTDNSREFLRDNYPWFLPTYDGYKFPIQRIDVLRYFLLRHYGGIYLDLDNGCAASLDPLTYYPAFTTDGGRGALSNNIMGGQSGHPYFHLLTENLAAWDWNWLLPYVIISYCSGQWYVTAMWERYHRLLQLTPGSAGGSVAGLESLGRGWRPLHHVLMDMRDGADPWVYFTQVRGGTWSNWDSDIFPWIGDHLPELAGAAALASGLVAWFCLWENGSAATAPVRLVETVPQTCRDPHKLRVCFKKRKHRTGVDTKEDANQVLVGHRNPLQNLPRHNLELYQAVAKNFISGQSQRGLASVDFYD
;
A
#
# COMPACT_ATOMS: atom_id res chain seq x y z
N TRP A 1 16.13 26.56 2.90
CA TRP A 1 15.25 27.73 2.74
C TRP A 1 16.16 28.93 2.52
N ARG A 2 16.16 29.56 1.33
CA ARG A 2 17.01 30.76 1.17
C ARG A 2 16.55 31.80 2.19
N PRO A 3 17.46 32.47 2.91
CA PRO A 3 17.11 33.56 3.82
C PRO A 3 16.81 34.80 2.96
N LEU A 4 15.69 34.79 2.25
CA LEU A 4 15.15 35.96 1.57
C LEU A 4 13.77 36.20 2.20
N MET A 5 13.74 37.21 3.07
CA MET A 5 12.56 37.80 3.70
C MET A 5 11.80 36.91 4.70
N CYS A 6 11.98 37.22 5.99
CA CYS A 6 11.02 36.94 7.07
C CYS A 6 9.71 37.72 6.83
N LEU A 7 8.91 37.25 5.88
CA LEU A 7 7.49 37.59 5.79
C LEU A 7 6.75 36.27 5.79
N CYS A 8 6.23 35.87 6.95
CA CYS A 8 5.28 34.78 7.03
C CYS A 8 3.98 35.27 6.39
N VAL A 9 3.83 35.01 5.08
CA VAL A 9 2.60 35.28 4.35
C VAL A 9 1.72 34.05 4.51
N MET A 10 0.68 34.18 5.35
CA MET A 10 -0.37 33.17 5.45
C MET A 10 -1.29 33.29 4.23
N CYS A 11 -1.38 32.22 3.44
CA CYS A 11 -2.26 32.15 2.27
C CYS A 11 -3.39 31.15 2.53
N ILE A 12 -4.63 31.57 2.31
CA ILE A 12 -5.80 30.69 2.35
C ILE A 12 -6.15 30.30 0.91
N TRP A 13 -6.37 28.99 0.70
CA TRP A 13 -6.70 28.42 -0.59
C TRP A 13 -8.19 28.04 -0.65
N TYR A 14 -8.83 28.43 -1.74
CA TYR A 14 -10.23 28.19 -2.05
C TYR A 14 -10.33 27.31 -3.30
N THR A 15 -11.48 26.70 -3.56
CA THR A 15 -11.64 25.79 -4.71
C THR A 15 -11.27 26.43 -6.04
N ASP A 16 -11.70 27.67 -6.29
CA ASP A 16 -11.46 28.36 -7.55
C ASP A 16 -9.97 28.69 -7.75
N ASN A 17 -9.33 29.31 -6.74
CA ASN A 17 -7.91 29.66 -6.85
C ASN A 17 -6.99 28.42 -6.89
N SER A 18 -7.42 27.30 -6.31
CA SER A 18 -6.69 26.03 -6.33
C SER A 18 -6.65 25.44 -7.73
N ARG A 19 -7.80 25.44 -8.42
CA ARG A 19 -7.90 24.93 -9.78
C ARG A 19 -7.18 25.84 -10.77
N GLU A 20 -7.29 27.15 -10.62
CA GLU A 20 -6.56 28.13 -11.44
C GLU A 20 -5.05 27.98 -11.28
N PHE A 21 -4.56 27.83 -10.04
CA PHE A 21 -3.15 27.57 -9.78
C PHE A 21 -2.63 26.32 -10.49
N LEU A 22 -3.38 25.22 -10.44
CA LEU A 22 -3.02 23.99 -11.15
C LEU A 22 -3.09 24.17 -12.67
N ARG A 23 -4.11 24.84 -13.20
CA ARG A 23 -4.21 25.15 -14.62
C ARG A 23 -3.00 25.94 -15.11
N ASP A 24 -2.57 26.93 -14.34
CA ASP A 24 -1.54 27.88 -14.77
C ASP A 24 -0.11 27.33 -14.57
N ASN A 25 0.12 26.48 -13.56
CA ASN A 25 1.46 25.97 -13.22
C ASN A 25 1.68 24.47 -13.55
N TYR A 26 0.61 23.67 -13.54
CA TYR A 26 0.66 22.21 -13.70
C TYR A 26 -0.48 21.70 -14.60
N PRO A 27 -0.67 22.26 -15.83
CA PRO A 27 -1.82 21.96 -16.68
C PRO A 27 -1.97 20.47 -17.03
N TRP A 28 -0.86 19.73 -17.04
CA TRP A 28 -0.83 18.29 -17.28
C TRP A 28 -1.58 17.47 -16.21
N PHE A 29 -1.72 18.00 -15.00
CA PHE A 29 -2.40 17.31 -13.90
C PHE A 29 -3.90 17.63 -13.83
N LEU A 30 -4.36 18.67 -14.54
CA LEU A 30 -5.73 19.15 -14.45
C LEU A 30 -6.79 18.08 -14.76
N PRO A 31 -6.60 17.18 -15.76
CA PRO A 31 -7.56 16.09 -16.00
C PRO A 31 -7.72 15.13 -14.82
N THR A 32 -6.62 14.79 -14.13
CA THR A 32 -6.66 13.95 -12.93
C THR A 32 -7.31 14.69 -11.77
N TYR A 33 -6.96 15.97 -11.58
CA TYR A 33 -7.53 16.81 -10.52
C TYR A 33 -9.06 16.93 -10.63
N ASP A 34 -9.56 17.23 -11.83
CA ASP A 34 -10.99 17.35 -12.11
C ASP A 34 -11.70 15.99 -12.04
N GLY A 35 -10.98 14.89 -12.29
CA GLY A 35 -11.48 13.51 -12.25
C GLY A 35 -11.67 12.92 -10.84
N TYR A 36 -11.08 13.53 -9.80
CA TYR A 36 -11.21 13.00 -8.44
C TYR A 36 -12.66 12.93 -7.95
N LYS A 37 -13.03 11.75 -7.45
CA LYS A 37 -14.37 11.43 -6.98
C LYS A 37 -14.76 12.23 -5.74
N PHE A 38 -13.84 12.38 -4.80
CA PHE A 38 -14.11 13.05 -3.52
C PHE A 38 -13.43 14.42 -3.46
N PRO A 39 -14.12 15.48 -2.95
CA PRO A 39 -13.52 16.80 -2.78
C PRO A 39 -12.25 16.79 -1.92
N ILE A 40 -12.18 15.91 -0.91
CA ILE A 40 -11.01 15.80 -0.04
C ILE A 40 -9.74 15.38 -0.80
N GLN A 41 -9.85 14.54 -1.84
CA GLN A 41 -8.71 14.16 -2.67
C GLN A 41 -8.12 15.38 -3.39
N ARG A 42 -8.97 16.31 -3.85
CA ARG A 42 -8.52 17.56 -4.47
C ARG A 42 -7.75 18.44 -3.48
N ILE A 43 -8.15 18.46 -2.21
CA ILE A 43 -7.45 19.19 -1.15
C ILE A 43 -6.11 18.49 -0.86
N ASP A 44 -6.12 17.16 -0.75
CA ASP A 44 -4.94 16.34 -0.51
C ASP A 44 -3.85 16.54 -1.55
N VAL A 45 -4.21 16.58 -2.82
CA VAL A 45 -3.21 16.76 -3.88
C VAL A 45 -2.71 18.19 -3.97
N LEU A 46 -3.60 19.17 -3.74
CA LEU A 46 -3.27 20.59 -3.83
C LEU A 46 -2.08 20.93 -2.93
N ARG A 47 -2.08 20.48 -1.67
CA ARG A 47 -0.97 20.76 -0.73
C ARG A 47 0.38 20.27 -1.24
N TYR A 48 0.44 19.16 -1.98
CA TYR A 48 1.69 18.67 -2.58
C TYR A 48 2.20 19.59 -3.68
N PHE A 49 1.30 20.12 -4.52
CA PHE A 49 1.66 21.08 -5.56
C PHE A 49 2.04 22.44 -4.98
N LEU A 50 1.36 22.90 -3.94
CA LEU A 50 1.71 24.13 -3.23
C LEU A 50 3.11 24.05 -2.63
N LEU A 51 3.44 22.96 -1.94
CA LEU A 51 4.77 22.74 -1.37
C LEU A 51 5.83 22.53 -2.45
N ARG A 52 5.51 21.85 -3.55
CA ARG A 52 6.42 21.76 -4.71
C ARG A 52 6.75 23.14 -5.27
N HIS A 53 5.75 24.00 -5.42
CA HIS A 53 5.90 25.31 -6.06
C HIS A 53 6.51 26.36 -5.14
N TYR A 54 5.89 26.60 -3.99
CA TYR A 54 6.27 27.68 -3.06
C TYR A 54 7.23 27.20 -1.96
N GLY A 55 7.23 25.90 -1.63
CA GLY A 55 7.79 25.43 -0.37
C GLY A 55 6.96 25.93 0.81
N GLY A 56 7.58 26.10 1.97
CA GLY A 56 6.88 26.60 3.16
C GLY A 56 6.38 25.48 4.05
N ILE A 57 5.41 25.81 4.91
CA ILE A 57 4.71 24.86 5.77
C ILE A 57 3.23 24.94 5.39
N TYR A 58 2.64 23.81 5.06
CA TYR A 58 1.22 23.61 4.88
C TYR A 58 0.61 23.09 6.19
N LEU A 59 -0.54 23.62 6.56
CA LEU A 59 -1.36 23.16 7.68
C LEU A 59 -2.82 23.07 7.21
N ASP A 60 -3.50 21.98 7.55
CA ASP A 60 -4.95 21.91 7.43
C ASP A 60 -5.63 22.94 8.35
N LEU A 61 -6.85 23.35 7.99
CA LEU A 61 -7.59 24.41 8.69
C LEU A 61 -8.05 24.02 10.11
N ASP A 62 -8.00 22.74 10.44
CA ASP A 62 -8.26 22.21 11.78
C ASP A 62 -6.96 22.05 12.61
N ASN A 63 -5.82 22.51 12.09
CA ASN A 63 -4.56 22.59 12.82
C ASN A 63 -4.19 24.03 13.17
N GLY A 64 -3.84 24.26 14.44
CA GLY A 64 -3.35 25.55 14.93
C GLY A 64 -1.87 25.49 15.30
N CYS A 65 -1.30 26.66 15.60
CA CYS A 65 0.08 26.80 16.06
C CYS A 65 0.10 27.01 17.58
N ALA A 66 0.79 26.13 18.31
CA ALA A 66 1.04 26.26 19.75
C ALA A 66 2.34 27.03 20.06
N ALA A 67 3.31 26.94 19.16
CA ALA A 67 4.63 27.56 19.28
C ALA A 67 5.12 28.10 17.93
N SER A 68 6.26 28.81 17.92
CA SER A 68 6.89 29.22 16.66
C SER A 68 7.26 28.00 15.82
N LEU A 69 6.94 28.04 14.53
CA LEU A 69 7.29 27.01 13.56
C LEU A 69 8.68 27.21 12.94
N ASP A 70 9.38 28.29 13.30
CA ASP A 70 10.73 28.59 12.77
C ASP A 70 11.70 27.41 12.90
N PRO A 71 11.73 26.63 14.01
CA PRO A 71 12.61 25.47 14.11
C PRO A 71 12.35 24.40 13.05
N LEU A 72 11.13 24.31 12.51
CA LEU A 72 10.80 23.34 11.46
C LEU A 72 11.35 23.75 10.09
N THR A 73 11.71 25.02 9.90
CA THR A 73 12.28 25.52 8.63
C THR A 73 13.73 25.07 8.40
N TYR A 74 14.40 24.50 9.41
CA TYR A 74 15.73 23.90 9.23
C TYR A 74 15.68 22.59 8.46
N TYR A 75 14.53 21.92 8.43
CA TYR A 75 14.37 20.67 7.70
C TYR A 75 14.11 20.94 6.20
N PRO A 76 14.80 20.22 5.29
CA PRO A 76 14.64 20.42 3.85
C PRO A 76 13.26 19.95 3.37
N ALA A 77 12.71 18.92 3.99
CA ALA A 77 11.30 18.54 3.94
C ALA A 77 10.95 17.70 5.19
N PHE A 78 9.70 17.78 5.63
CA PHE A 78 9.16 17.00 6.74
C PHE A 78 7.65 16.76 6.56
N THR A 79 7.16 15.77 7.30
CA THR A 79 5.74 15.44 7.45
C THR A 79 5.51 15.07 8.91
N THR A 80 4.26 14.93 9.35
CA THR A 80 3.94 14.53 10.73
C THR A 80 3.59 13.05 10.82
N ASP A 81 3.76 12.46 12.01
CA ASP A 81 3.40 11.07 12.30
C ASP A 81 2.56 11.02 13.59
N GLY A 82 1.36 10.44 13.50
CA GLY A 82 0.45 10.27 14.64
C GLY A 82 0.83 9.12 15.59
N GLY A 83 1.92 8.40 15.34
CA GLY A 83 2.36 7.25 16.12
C GLY A 83 1.59 5.96 15.85
N ARG A 84 0.82 5.90 14.75
CA ARG A 84 -0.03 4.76 14.36
C ARG A 84 0.39 4.08 13.05
N GLY A 85 1.63 4.33 12.61
CA GLY A 85 2.30 3.62 11.51
C GLY A 85 2.20 4.26 10.14
N ALA A 86 1.17 5.10 9.88
CA ALA A 86 1.10 5.90 8.67
C ALA A 86 1.48 7.35 8.95
N LEU A 87 2.25 7.95 8.03
CA LEU A 87 2.55 9.37 8.05
C LEU A 87 1.30 10.17 7.69
N SER A 88 1.09 11.26 8.39
CA SER A 88 -0.01 12.17 8.15
C SER A 88 0.34 13.18 7.07
N ASN A 89 -0.67 13.61 6.31
CA ASN A 89 -0.57 14.63 5.27
C ASN A 89 -1.27 15.94 5.66
N ASN A 90 -1.75 16.07 6.90
CA ASN A 90 -2.41 17.27 7.40
C ASN A 90 -1.45 18.44 7.65
N ILE A 91 -0.19 18.13 7.99
CA ILE A 91 0.87 19.10 8.23
C ILE A 91 2.12 18.61 7.52
N MET A 92 2.65 19.45 6.64
CA MET A 92 3.83 19.13 5.83
C MET A 92 4.62 20.39 5.60
N GLY A 93 5.93 20.27 5.45
CA GLY A 93 6.74 21.43 5.12
C GLY A 93 8.01 21.06 4.38
N GLY A 94 8.63 22.05 3.75
CA GLY A 94 9.90 21.86 3.07
C GLY A 94 10.22 22.96 2.08
N GLN A 95 11.36 22.82 1.43
CA GLN A 95 11.80 23.78 0.43
C GLN A 95 11.10 23.54 -0.92
N SER A 96 10.87 24.65 -1.63
CA SER A 96 10.40 24.61 -3.02
C SER A 96 11.30 23.72 -3.88
N GLY A 97 10.68 22.93 -4.76
CA GLY A 97 11.40 22.03 -5.68
C GLY A 97 12.10 20.84 -5.01
N HIS A 98 11.83 20.54 -3.74
CA HIS A 98 12.41 19.35 -3.10
C HIS A 98 12.01 18.05 -3.85
N PRO A 99 12.94 17.10 -4.10
CA PRO A 99 12.65 15.88 -4.85
C PRO A 99 11.50 15.06 -4.29
N TYR A 100 11.30 15.10 -2.98
CA TYR A 100 10.14 14.49 -2.32
C TYR A 100 8.79 15.02 -2.85
N PHE A 101 8.63 16.34 -3.03
CA PHE A 101 7.39 16.90 -3.58
C PHE A 101 7.25 16.65 -5.07
N HIS A 102 8.36 16.53 -5.80
CA HIS A 102 8.34 16.02 -7.18
C HIS A 102 7.83 14.59 -7.24
N LEU A 103 8.36 13.69 -6.41
CA LEU A 103 7.86 12.31 -6.30
C LEU A 103 6.38 12.27 -5.95
N LEU A 104 5.94 13.03 -4.95
CA LEU A 104 4.53 13.12 -4.57
C LEU A 104 3.66 13.56 -5.74
N THR A 105 4.00 14.64 -6.45
CA THR A 105 3.10 15.18 -7.48
C THR A 105 3.11 14.38 -8.79
N GLU A 106 4.26 13.82 -9.18
CA GLU A 106 4.42 13.13 -10.46
C GLU A 106 3.89 11.69 -10.43
N ASN A 107 3.67 11.10 -9.24
CA ASN A 107 3.12 9.75 -9.12
C ASN A 107 1.61 9.71 -8.89
N LEU A 108 0.94 10.83 -8.57
CA LEU A 108 -0.49 10.85 -8.20
C LEU A 108 -1.41 10.19 -9.23
N ALA A 109 -1.20 10.46 -10.52
CA ALA A 109 -2.05 9.91 -11.58
C ALA A 109 -1.99 8.38 -11.67
N ALA A 110 -0.84 7.77 -11.35
CA ALA A 110 -0.70 6.32 -11.31
C ALA A 110 -1.35 5.68 -10.07
N TRP A 111 -1.72 6.49 -9.09
CA TRP A 111 -2.33 6.08 -7.82
C TRP A 111 -3.83 6.41 -7.74
N ASP A 112 -4.44 6.95 -8.79
CA ASP A 112 -5.88 7.22 -8.85
C ASP A 112 -6.70 5.94 -9.15
N TRP A 113 -6.73 5.02 -8.18
CA TRP A 113 -7.42 3.74 -8.29
C TRP A 113 -8.85 3.83 -7.76
N ASN A 114 -9.77 3.17 -8.46
CA ASN A 114 -11.17 3.12 -8.05
C ASN A 114 -11.45 1.89 -7.16
N TRP A 115 -11.36 2.07 -5.85
CA TRP A 115 -11.69 1.04 -4.85
C TRP A 115 -13.18 1.06 -4.45
N LEU A 116 -13.63 0.02 -3.76
CA LEU A 116 -15.02 -0.02 -3.26
C LEU A 116 -15.21 0.88 -2.02
N LEU A 117 -14.19 0.94 -1.15
CA LEU A 117 -14.24 1.59 0.15
C LEU A 117 -13.76 3.05 0.03
N PRO A 118 -14.60 4.07 0.33
CA PRO A 118 -14.23 5.48 0.27
C PRO A 118 -12.96 5.82 1.05
N TYR A 119 -12.80 5.30 2.27
CA TYR A 119 -11.63 5.54 3.09
C TYR A 119 -10.34 5.02 2.43
N VAL A 120 -10.42 3.86 1.76
CA VAL A 120 -9.28 3.31 1.01
C VAL A 120 -8.97 4.20 -0.19
N ILE A 121 -9.97 4.67 -0.94
CA ILE A 121 -9.73 5.63 -2.03
C ILE A 121 -8.99 6.85 -1.50
N ILE A 122 -9.52 7.49 -0.45
CA ILE A 122 -8.97 8.72 0.10
C ILE A 122 -7.56 8.48 0.64
N SER A 123 -7.38 7.50 1.53
CA SER A 123 -6.09 7.23 2.19
C SER A 123 -5.01 6.73 1.22
N TYR A 124 -5.37 5.89 0.26
CA TYR A 124 -4.43 5.22 -0.65
C TYR A 124 -4.07 6.05 -1.87
N CYS A 125 -5.02 6.80 -2.45
CA CYS A 125 -4.79 7.50 -3.72
C CYS A 125 -4.11 8.85 -3.51
N SER A 126 -4.47 9.56 -2.43
CA SER A 126 -3.96 10.90 -2.13
C SER A 126 -3.63 11.15 -0.66
N GLY A 127 -4.01 10.23 0.23
CA GLY A 127 -3.95 10.44 1.68
C GLY A 127 -2.68 9.96 2.38
N GLN A 128 -2.82 9.63 3.67
CA GLN A 128 -1.74 9.18 4.56
C GLN A 128 -0.94 7.97 4.02
N TRP A 129 -1.59 6.99 3.40
CA TRP A 129 -0.91 5.79 2.89
C TRP A 129 -0.11 6.12 1.62
N TYR A 130 -0.64 7.00 0.77
CA TYR A 130 0.08 7.52 -0.38
C TYR A 130 1.36 8.25 0.03
N VAL A 131 1.25 9.17 0.99
CA VAL A 131 2.39 9.94 1.52
C VAL A 131 3.45 9.01 2.13
N THR A 132 3.02 8.02 2.91
CA THR A 132 3.93 7.02 3.50
C THR A 132 4.67 6.24 2.40
N ALA A 133 3.96 5.79 1.37
CA ALA A 133 4.58 5.07 0.26
C ALA A 133 5.60 5.92 -0.52
N MET A 134 5.30 7.21 -0.76
CA MET A 134 6.24 8.12 -1.41
C MET A 134 7.42 8.49 -0.52
N TRP A 135 7.22 8.57 0.79
CA TRP A 135 8.29 8.77 1.77
C TRP A 135 9.28 7.61 1.74
N GLU A 136 8.81 6.37 1.82
CA GLU A 136 9.66 5.18 1.71
C GLU A 136 10.37 5.11 0.36
N ARG A 137 9.65 5.41 -0.73
CA ARG A 137 10.22 5.44 -2.07
C ARG A 137 11.35 6.47 -2.18
N TYR A 138 11.18 7.68 -1.64
CA TYR A 138 12.24 8.68 -1.62
C TYR A 138 13.50 8.15 -0.93
N HIS A 139 13.35 7.56 0.27
CA HIS A 139 14.50 7.02 1.01
C HIS A 139 15.18 5.85 0.28
N ARG A 140 14.39 4.98 -0.36
CA ARG A 140 14.93 3.90 -1.22
C ARG A 140 15.72 4.49 -2.39
N LEU A 141 15.17 5.46 -3.12
CA LEU A 141 15.83 6.10 -4.25
C LEU A 141 17.09 6.88 -3.85
N LEU A 142 17.10 7.47 -2.65
CA LEU A 142 18.26 8.14 -2.10
C LEU A 142 19.42 7.15 -1.83
N GLN A 143 19.10 5.94 -1.34
CA GLN A 143 20.08 4.88 -1.08
C GLN A 143 20.62 4.20 -2.35
N LEU A 144 19.81 4.17 -3.42
CA LEU A 144 20.15 3.45 -4.66
C LEU A 144 21.23 4.13 -5.50
N THR A 145 21.64 5.35 -5.19
CA THR A 145 22.71 6.09 -5.88
C THR A 145 24.03 5.89 -5.14
N PRO A 146 24.86 4.87 -5.47
CA PRO A 146 26.03 4.53 -4.68
C PRO A 146 27.23 5.36 -5.16
N GLY A 147 27.96 5.99 -4.24
CA GLY A 147 29.31 6.46 -4.53
C GLY A 147 29.49 7.93 -4.89
N SER A 148 28.82 8.88 -4.22
CA SER A 148 29.47 10.19 -4.01
C SER A 148 28.88 10.87 -2.80
N ALA A 149 29.66 11.71 -2.15
CA ALA A 149 29.26 12.70 -1.17
C ALA A 149 28.27 13.77 -1.72
N GLY A 150 27.33 13.38 -2.58
CA GLY A 150 26.54 14.25 -3.42
C GLY A 150 25.03 14.08 -3.29
N GLY A 151 24.50 13.23 -2.39
CA GLY A 151 23.07 13.19 -2.02
C GLY A 151 22.09 13.40 -3.19
N SER A 152 22.20 12.67 -4.30
CA SER A 152 21.24 12.75 -5.41
C SER A 152 20.14 11.71 -5.20
N VAL A 153 18.95 11.96 -5.76
CA VAL A 153 17.83 11.00 -5.74
C VAL A 153 17.75 10.33 -7.11
N ALA A 154 17.82 9.00 -7.16
CA ALA A 154 17.80 8.26 -8.43
C ALA A 154 16.56 8.58 -9.28
N GLY A 155 16.77 8.90 -10.56
CA GLY A 155 15.72 9.34 -11.50
C GLY A 155 15.31 10.81 -11.37
N LEU A 156 15.87 11.54 -10.41
CA LEU A 156 15.63 12.97 -10.16
C LEU A 156 16.96 13.75 -10.03
N GLU A 157 18.01 13.28 -10.71
CA GLU A 157 19.35 13.87 -10.65
C GLU A 157 19.38 15.31 -11.18
N SER A 158 18.46 15.66 -12.07
CA SER A 158 18.29 17.02 -12.60
C SER A 158 17.88 18.04 -11.54
N LEU A 159 17.30 17.60 -10.42
CA LEU A 159 16.92 18.47 -9.31
C LEU A 159 18.09 18.84 -8.39
N GLY A 160 19.27 18.27 -8.63
CA GLY A 160 20.51 18.62 -7.93
C GLY A 160 21.00 17.55 -6.97
N ARG A 161 21.87 17.98 -6.06
CA ARG A 161 22.71 17.15 -5.19
C ARG A 161 22.65 17.65 -3.75
N GLY A 162 23.04 16.81 -2.79
CA GLY A 162 23.13 17.12 -1.37
C GLY A 162 21.87 16.82 -0.56
N TRP A 163 20.89 16.15 -1.16
CA TRP A 163 19.69 15.63 -0.49
C TRP A 163 20.05 14.61 0.58
N ARG A 164 19.28 14.63 1.67
CA ARG A 164 19.49 13.79 2.86
C ARG A 164 18.23 13.01 3.20
N PRO A 165 18.34 11.98 4.06
CA PRO A 165 17.17 11.37 4.67
C PRO A 165 16.29 12.43 5.34
N LEU A 166 14.98 12.27 5.23
CA LEU A 166 14.01 13.20 5.79
C LEU A 166 13.64 12.77 7.21
N HIS A 167 13.24 13.77 8.00
CA HIS A 167 12.75 13.57 9.35
C HIS A 167 11.26 13.88 9.39
N HIS A 168 10.48 13.07 10.09
CA HIS A 168 9.10 13.36 10.41
C HIS A 168 8.99 13.88 11.84
N VAL A 169 7.97 14.70 12.09
CA VAL A 169 7.66 15.23 13.43
C VAL A 169 6.67 14.27 14.08
N LEU A 170 7.10 13.59 15.14
CA LEU A 170 6.23 12.72 15.91
C LEU A 170 5.22 13.57 16.70
N MET A 171 3.96 13.29 16.47
CA MET A 171 2.79 13.90 17.10
C MET A 171 1.92 12.77 17.63
N ASP A 172 2.48 12.01 18.58
CA ASP A 172 1.90 10.76 19.04
C ASP A 172 0.49 10.95 19.61
N MET A 173 -0.45 10.15 19.12
CA MET A 173 -1.88 10.17 19.47
C MET A 173 -2.30 8.92 20.27
N ARG A 174 -1.33 8.25 20.90
CA ARG A 174 -1.58 7.12 21.80
C ARG A 174 -1.80 7.62 23.23
N ASP A 175 -2.53 6.82 24.00
CA ASP A 175 -2.82 7.14 25.40
C ASP A 175 -1.53 7.23 26.23
N GLY A 176 -1.38 8.32 26.99
CA GLY A 176 -0.20 8.57 27.82
C GLY A 176 1.01 9.14 27.08
N ALA A 177 0.89 9.50 25.80
CA ALA A 177 1.95 10.19 25.07
C ALA A 177 2.15 11.64 25.53
N ASP A 178 3.36 12.16 25.28
CA ASP A 178 3.70 13.56 25.58
C ASP A 178 2.86 14.54 24.73
N PRO A 179 2.54 15.72 25.29
CA PRO A 179 1.79 16.73 24.56
C PRO A 179 2.58 17.25 23.35
N TRP A 180 1.85 17.60 22.29
CA TRP A 180 2.45 18.19 21.10
C TRP A 180 3.08 19.55 21.41
N VAL A 181 4.24 19.81 20.79
CA VAL A 181 5.01 21.05 21.03
C VAL A 181 4.59 22.18 20.09
N TYR A 182 4.54 21.94 18.79
CA TYR A 182 4.39 22.99 17.77
C TYR A 182 2.94 23.26 17.36
N PHE A 183 2.08 22.24 17.44
CA PHE A 183 0.77 22.25 16.80
C PHE A 183 -0.34 21.99 17.80
N THR A 184 -1.52 22.50 17.49
CA THR A 184 -2.78 22.11 18.12
C THR A 184 -3.71 21.50 17.07
N GLN A 185 -4.72 20.76 17.51
CA GLN A 185 -5.79 20.28 16.64
C GLN A 185 -7.14 20.67 17.23
N VAL A 186 -7.99 21.24 16.39
CA VAL A 186 -9.40 21.46 16.68
C VAL A 186 -10.24 20.45 15.91
N ARG A 187 -11.56 20.45 16.12
CA ARG A 187 -12.45 19.49 15.47
C ARG A 187 -12.44 19.66 13.95
N GLY A 188 -11.97 18.64 13.24
CA GLY A 188 -12.09 18.49 11.79
C GLY A 188 -12.59 17.11 11.39
N GLY A 189 -12.03 16.53 10.32
CA GLY A 189 -12.38 15.18 9.85
C GLY A 189 -13.26 15.10 8.61
N THR A 190 -13.09 16.00 7.65
CA THR A 190 -13.82 15.99 6.35
C THR A 190 -13.55 14.75 5.49
N TRP A 191 -12.57 13.93 5.86
CA TRP A 191 -12.27 12.63 5.26
C TRP A 191 -13.08 11.48 5.87
N SER A 192 -13.65 11.67 7.07
CA SER A 192 -14.38 10.63 7.77
C SER A 192 -15.64 10.24 7.01
N ASN A 193 -15.86 8.94 6.91
CA ASN A 193 -16.99 8.32 6.23
C ASN A 193 -17.40 7.04 7.00
N TRP A 194 -18.49 6.40 6.59
CA TRP A 194 -19.05 5.23 7.27
C TRP A 194 -18.05 4.08 7.48
N ASP A 195 -17.03 3.98 6.64
CA ASP A 195 -15.99 2.95 6.66
C ASP A 195 -14.71 3.35 7.41
N SER A 196 -14.62 4.59 7.89
CA SER A 196 -13.39 5.13 8.51
C SER A 196 -13.05 4.45 9.84
N ASP A 197 -14.06 4.11 10.64
CA ASP A 197 -13.85 3.51 11.97
C ASP A 197 -13.47 2.02 11.89
N ILE A 198 -13.67 1.38 10.73
CA ILE A 198 -13.36 -0.04 10.52
C ILE A 198 -11.84 -0.27 10.62
N PHE A 199 -11.03 0.65 10.10
CA PHE A 199 -9.58 0.44 9.99
C PHE A 199 -8.81 0.59 11.31
N PRO A 200 -9.07 1.62 12.13
CA PRO A 200 -8.54 1.67 13.50
C PRO A 200 -8.97 0.44 14.30
N TRP A 201 -10.23 0.02 14.20
CA TRP A 201 -10.73 -1.18 14.87
C TRP A 201 -9.97 -2.44 14.43
N ILE A 202 -9.74 -2.63 13.12
CA ILE A 202 -8.91 -3.74 12.62
C ILE A 202 -7.50 -3.68 13.21
N GLY A 203 -6.88 -2.49 13.23
CA GLY A 203 -5.53 -2.29 13.75
C GLY A 203 -5.41 -2.67 15.22
N ASP A 204 -6.38 -2.27 16.04
CA ASP A 204 -6.42 -2.56 17.47
C ASP A 204 -6.71 -4.05 17.77
N HIS A 205 -7.36 -4.76 16.84
CA HIS A 205 -7.75 -6.17 16.99
C HIS A 205 -6.94 -7.15 16.12
N LEU A 206 -5.79 -6.72 15.61
CA LEU A 206 -4.93 -7.53 14.73
C LEU A 206 -4.57 -8.91 15.32
N PRO A 207 -4.12 -9.02 16.59
CA PRO A 207 -3.82 -10.31 17.22
C PRO A 207 -5.04 -11.24 17.30
N GLU A 208 -6.20 -10.70 17.63
CA GLU A 208 -7.47 -11.42 17.76
C GLU A 208 -7.93 -11.95 16.41
N LEU A 209 -7.86 -11.11 15.38
CA LEU A 209 -8.20 -11.49 14.00
C LEU A 209 -7.24 -12.56 13.46
N ALA A 210 -5.93 -12.44 13.74
CA ALA A 210 -4.95 -13.46 13.38
C ALA A 210 -5.23 -14.80 14.09
N GLY A 211 -5.56 -14.76 15.38
CA GLY A 211 -5.96 -15.94 16.15
C GLY A 211 -7.23 -16.59 15.59
N ALA A 212 -8.26 -15.80 15.29
CA ALA A 212 -9.50 -16.27 14.69
C ALA A 212 -9.28 -16.91 13.31
N ALA A 213 -8.46 -16.29 12.46
CA ALA A 213 -8.11 -16.82 11.14
C ALA A 213 -7.32 -18.15 11.24
N ALA A 214 -6.40 -18.26 12.19
CA ALA A 214 -5.66 -19.48 12.46
C ALA A 214 -6.58 -20.60 12.96
N LEU A 215 -7.52 -20.28 13.87
CA LEU A 215 -8.55 -21.21 14.35
C LEU A 215 -9.45 -21.69 13.22
N ALA A 216 -9.98 -20.77 12.41
CA ALA A 216 -10.83 -21.12 11.27
C ALA A 216 -10.10 -22.01 10.26
N SER A 217 -8.84 -21.67 9.93
CA SER A 217 -8.00 -22.48 9.06
C SER A 217 -7.73 -23.87 9.65
N GLY A 218 -7.49 -23.94 10.96
CA GLY A 218 -7.32 -25.19 11.69
C GLY A 218 -8.58 -26.05 11.69
N LEU A 219 -9.76 -25.44 11.86
CA LEU A 219 -11.06 -26.13 11.81
C LEU A 219 -11.37 -26.66 10.40
N VAL A 220 -11.07 -25.88 9.35
CA VAL A 220 -11.20 -26.33 7.96
C VAL A 220 -10.25 -27.49 7.68
N ALA A 221 -8.99 -27.39 8.10
CA ALA A 221 -8.02 -28.47 7.94
C ALA A 221 -8.45 -29.73 8.70
N TRP A 222 -8.95 -29.59 9.93
CA TRP A 222 -9.50 -30.68 10.72
C TRP A 222 -10.70 -31.35 10.02
N PHE A 223 -11.64 -30.57 9.52
CA PHE A 223 -12.82 -31.07 8.82
C PHE A 223 -12.44 -31.86 7.55
N CYS A 224 -11.52 -31.32 6.74
CA CYS A 224 -11.00 -32.01 5.56
C CYS A 224 -10.27 -33.32 5.90
N LEU A 225 -9.52 -33.35 7.01
CA LEU A 225 -8.85 -34.57 7.47
C LEU A 225 -9.85 -35.60 8.03
N TRP A 226 -10.92 -35.14 8.70
CA TRP A 226 -11.98 -35.98 9.24
C TRP A 226 -12.83 -36.64 8.14
N GLU A 227 -13.21 -35.90 7.09
CA GLU A 227 -13.90 -36.48 5.93
C GLU A 227 -13.03 -37.50 5.20
N ASN A 228 -11.75 -37.21 4.97
CA ASN A 228 -10.82 -38.14 4.31
C ASN A 228 -10.52 -39.37 5.17
N GLY A 229 -10.46 -39.23 6.49
CA GLY A 229 -10.32 -40.34 7.43
C GLY A 229 -11.57 -41.22 7.53
N SER A 230 -12.76 -40.64 7.34
CA SER A 230 -14.04 -41.36 7.33
C SER A 230 -14.30 -42.11 6.01
N ALA A 231 -13.69 -41.70 4.89
CA ALA A 231 -13.74 -42.42 3.63
C ALA A 231 -12.87 -43.69 3.60
N ALA A 232 -11.84 -43.78 4.45
CA ALA A 232 -10.93 -44.93 4.51
C ALA A 232 -11.49 -46.17 5.26
N THR A 233 -12.68 -46.06 5.88
CA THR A 233 -13.33 -47.16 6.62
C THR A 233 -14.48 -47.83 5.87
N ALA A 234 -14.75 -47.43 4.62
CA ALA A 234 -15.72 -48.14 3.78
C ALA A 234 -15.17 -49.53 3.41
N PRO A 235 -15.83 -50.65 3.77
CA PRO A 235 -15.34 -51.97 3.45
C PRO A 235 -15.36 -52.20 1.93
N VAL A 236 -14.20 -52.49 1.35
CA VAL A 236 -14.09 -53.02 -0.02
C VAL A 236 -14.83 -54.36 -0.04
N ARG A 237 -16.03 -54.40 -0.63
CA ARG A 237 -16.68 -55.68 -0.98
C ARG A 237 -15.89 -56.31 -2.12
N LEU A 238 -15.07 -57.31 -1.81
CA LEU A 238 -14.61 -58.30 -2.77
C LEU A 238 -15.84 -59.09 -3.26
N VAL A 239 -16.35 -58.73 -4.44
CA VAL A 239 -17.29 -59.57 -5.17
C VAL A 239 -16.46 -60.64 -5.87
N GLU A 240 -16.40 -61.85 -5.29
CA GLU A 240 -15.92 -63.03 -6.01
C GLU A 240 -16.93 -63.40 -7.10
N THR A 241 -16.75 -62.88 -8.31
CA THR A 241 -17.39 -63.45 -9.50
C THR A 241 -16.63 -64.72 -9.90
N VAL A 242 -17.07 -65.87 -9.41
CA VAL A 242 -16.68 -67.18 -9.96
C VAL A 242 -17.41 -67.35 -11.30
N PRO A 243 -16.72 -67.46 -12.46
CA PRO A 243 -17.39 -67.70 -13.72
C PRO A 243 -17.85 -69.17 -13.78
N GLN A 244 -19.17 -69.38 -13.72
CA GLN A 244 -19.78 -70.64 -14.12
C GLN A 244 -19.66 -70.79 -15.64
N THR A 245 -18.62 -71.48 -16.13
CA THR A 245 -18.65 -72.32 -17.35
C THR A 245 -17.26 -72.90 -17.61
N CYS A 246 -17.03 -74.14 -17.20
CA CYS A 246 -16.00 -75.03 -17.78
C CYS A 246 -16.43 -76.49 -17.52
N ARG A 247 -17.44 -76.96 -18.25
CA ARG A 247 -17.71 -78.39 -18.48
C ARG A 247 -17.59 -78.65 -19.98
N ASP A 248 -16.38 -78.92 -20.46
CA ASP A 248 -16.13 -79.69 -21.69
C ASP A 248 -14.65 -80.14 -21.73
N PRO A 249 -14.34 -81.46 -21.78
CA PRO A 249 -12.96 -81.95 -21.77
C PRO A 249 -12.16 -81.82 -23.09
N HIS A 250 -12.71 -81.26 -24.19
CA HIS A 250 -12.06 -81.37 -25.51
C HIS A 250 -11.47 -80.10 -26.13
N LYS A 251 -11.22 -79.01 -25.37
CA LYS A 251 -10.49 -77.83 -25.90
C LYS A 251 -9.33 -77.38 -25.01
N LEU A 252 -8.26 -78.16 -25.04
CA LEU A 252 -6.93 -77.72 -24.61
C LEU A 252 -6.26 -76.97 -25.77
N ARG A 253 -6.27 -75.62 -25.74
CA ARG A 253 -5.20 -74.82 -26.36
C ARG A 253 -5.25 -73.35 -25.96
N VAL A 254 -4.06 -72.86 -25.63
CA VAL A 254 -3.63 -71.47 -25.46
C VAL A 254 -3.79 -70.86 -24.05
N CYS A 255 -2.95 -71.36 -23.13
CA CYS A 255 -2.31 -70.53 -22.11
C CYS A 255 -1.15 -69.75 -22.75
N PHE A 256 -1.21 -68.42 -22.81
CA PHE A 256 -0.08 -67.51 -23.04
C PHE A 256 -0.52 -66.11 -22.57
N LYS A 257 0.29 -65.21 -21.99
CA LYS A 257 1.63 -65.19 -21.41
C LYS A 257 1.67 -63.88 -20.59
N LYS A 258 2.52 -63.84 -19.56
CA LYS A 258 2.84 -62.64 -18.77
C LYS A 258 3.42 -61.48 -19.62
N ARG A 259 3.08 -60.24 -19.18
CA ARG A 259 3.89 -58.99 -19.05
C ARG A 259 4.82 -58.55 -20.21
N LYS A 260 4.71 -57.28 -20.65
CA LYS A 260 5.46 -56.07 -20.18
C LYS A 260 5.74 -55.05 -21.32
N HIS A 261 5.66 -53.75 -20.95
CA HIS A 261 6.28 -52.52 -21.54
C HIS A 261 5.73 -51.95 -22.87
N ARG A 262 5.25 -50.68 -22.85
CA ARG A 262 5.94 -49.38 -23.10
C ARG A 262 6.05 -49.15 -24.62
N THR A 263 5.43 -48.15 -25.25
CA THR A 263 5.80 -46.72 -25.43
C THR A 263 4.69 -46.10 -26.30
N GLY A 264 4.29 -44.84 -26.16
CA GLY A 264 4.97 -43.70 -26.78
C GLY A 264 3.94 -42.70 -27.34
N VAL A 265 4.36 -41.44 -27.34
CA VAL A 265 3.69 -40.18 -27.75
C VAL A 265 3.31 -40.17 -29.24
N ASP A 266 2.15 -39.59 -29.62
CA ASP A 266 2.13 -38.44 -30.55
C ASP A 266 0.78 -37.70 -30.62
N THR A 267 0.92 -36.43 -30.96
CA THR A 267 0.01 -35.29 -31.04
C THR A 267 -1.03 -35.33 -32.16
N LYS A 268 -2.16 -34.61 -31.99
CA LYS A 268 -2.77 -33.78 -33.05
C LYS A 268 -3.82 -32.80 -32.51
N GLU A 269 -3.70 -31.58 -33.01
CA GLU A 269 -4.63 -30.45 -32.98
C GLU A 269 -6.00 -30.82 -33.58
N ASP A 270 -7.07 -30.29 -32.99
CA ASP A 270 -8.13 -29.51 -33.67
C ASP A 270 -9.39 -29.42 -32.79
N ALA A 271 -9.66 -28.22 -32.26
CA ALA A 271 -11.01 -27.72 -32.00
C ALA A 271 -10.95 -26.21 -31.67
N ASN A 272 -10.85 -25.39 -32.70
CA ASN A 272 -11.32 -24.00 -32.64
C ASN A 272 -12.85 -24.00 -32.76
N GLN A 273 -13.56 -23.64 -31.70
CA GLN A 273 -14.88 -23.03 -31.82
C GLN A 273 -14.96 -21.77 -30.96
N VAL A 274 -15.37 -20.72 -31.68
CA VAL A 274 -15.67 -19.35 -31.31
C VAL A 274 -16.60 -19.25 -30.10
N LEU A 275 -16.14 -18.59 -29.03
CA LEU A 275 -17.01 -17.89 -28.07
C LEU A 275 -16.42 -16.51 -27.79
N VAL A 276 -17.09 -15.50 -28.34
CA VAL A 276 -16.88 -14.09 -28.06
C VAL A 276 -17.47 -13.77 -26.68
N GLY A 277 -16.72 -13.04 -25.86
CA GLY A 277 -17.29 -12.18 -24.81
C GLY A 277 -17.16 -12.66 -23.36
N HIS A 278 -15.98 -12.48 -22.76
CA HIS A 278 -15.78 -11.72 -21.51
C HIS A 278 -14.30 -11.82 -21.08
N ARG A 279 -13.57 -10.71 -21.20
CA ARG A 279 -12.17 -10.64 -20.75
C ARG A 279 -12.13 -10.66 -19.22
N ASN A 280 -11.45 -11.65 -18.66
CA ASN A 280 -11.16 -11.77 -17.23
C ASN A 280 -10.08 -10.72 -16.84
N PRO A 281 -10.36 -9.74 -15.96
CA PRO A 281 -9.42 -8.66 -15.65
C PRO A 281 -8.19 -9.08 -14.83
N LEU A 282 -8.09 -10.34 -14.39
CA LEU A 282 -7.01 -10.79 -13.51
C LEU A 282 -5.74 -11.28 -14.23
N GLN A 283 -5.75 -11.38 -15.57
CA GLN A 283 -4.60 -11.91 -16.32
C GLN A 283 -3.58 -10.85 -16.78
N ASN A 284 -3.84 -9.56 -16.56
CA ASN A 284 -2.96 -8.45 -16.96
C ASN A 284 -2.44 -7.64 -15.76
N LEU A 285 -2.07 -8.29 -14.66
CA LEU A 285 -1.32 -7.63 -13.59
C LEU A 285 0.19 -7.69 -13.92
N PRO A 286 0.87 -6.55 -14.12
CA PRO A 286 2.32 -6.53 -14.28
C PRO A 286 2.99 -7.12 -13.03
N ARG A 287 4.05 -7.94 -13.22
CA ARG A 287 4.84 -8.60 -12.15
C ARG A 287 5.45 -7.65 -11.10
N HIS A 288 5.26 -6.34 -11.22
CA HIS A 288 5.79 -5.34 -10.28
C HIS A 288 4.98 -5.19 -8.98
N ASN A 289 3.81 -5.84 -8.88
CA ASN A 289 2.90 -5.66 -7.74
C ASN A 289 3.26 -6.45 -6.48
N LEU A 290 4.15 -7.46 -6.55
CA LEU A 290 4.50 -8.26 -5.37
C LEU A 290 5.28 -7.44 -4.30
N GLU A 291 6.14 -6.52 -4.73
CA GLU A 291 6.83 -5.60 -3.81
C GLU A 291 5.85 -4.59 -3.17
N LEU A 292 4.78 -4.22 -3.88
CA LEU A 292 3.76 -3.28 -3.40
C LEU A 292 2.83 -3.93 -2.35
N TYR A 293 2.40 -5.18 -2.59
CA TYR A 293 1.67 -5.97 -1.59
C TYR A 293 2.53 -6.24 -0.35
N GLN A 294 3.84 -6.45 -0.52
CA GLN A 294 4.78 -6.58 0.59
C GLN A 294 4.99 -5.27 1.35
N ALA A 295 4.95 -4.10 0.70
CA ALA A 295 5.01 -2.81 1.38
C ALA A 295 3.76 -2.55 2.24
N VAL A 296 2.56 -2.85 1.70
CA VAL A 296 1.30 -2.78 2.47
C VAL A 296 1.33 -3.74 3.65
N ALA A 297 1.73 -5.00 3.43
CA ALA A 297 1.84 -5.98 4.51
C ALA A 297 2.94 -5.64 5.52
N LYS A 298 4.09 -5.10 5.07
CA LYS A 298 5.17 -4.66 5.96
C LYS A 298 4.77 -3.47 6.80
N ASN A 299 4.03 -2.50 6.26
CA ASN A 299 3.57 -1.34 7.04
C ASN A 299 2.44 -1.71 8.01
N PHE A 300 1.64 -2.73 7.66
CA PHE A 300 0.66 -3.31 8.59
C PHE A 300 1.32 -4.10 9.74
N ILE A 301 2.47 -4.74 9.48
CA ILE A 301 3.19 -5.58 10.47
C ILE A 301 4.25 -4.77 11.25
N SER A 302 4.90 -3.77 10.66
CA SER A 302 6.00 -3.00 11.25
C SER A 302 5.53 -2.03 12.35
N GLY A 303 4.26 -1.63 12.35
CA GLY A 303 3.63 -0.90 13.45
C GLY A 303 3.65 -1.66 14.80
N GLN A 304 3.87 -2.98 14.78
CA GLN A 304 4.10 -3.81 15.98
C GLN A 304 5.58 -3.92 16.37
N SER A 305 6.53 -3.64 15.46
CA SER A 305 7.96 -3.91 15.67
C SER A 305 8.74 -2.77 16.31
N GLN A 306 8.17 -1.57 16.48
CA GLN A 306 8.86 -0.47 17.17
C GLN A 306 8.77 -0.52 18.70
N ARG A 307 8.22 -1.60 19.29
CA ARG A 307 8.31 -1.87 20.75
C ARG A 307 9.72 -2.22 21.26
N GLY A 308 10.79 -2.07 20.45
CA GLY A 308 12.13 -2.57 20.80
C GLY A 308 13.33 -1.73 20.38
N LEU A 309 13.16 -0.54 19.79
CA LEU A 309 14.29 0.39 19.59
C LEU A 309 14.19 1.49 20.64
N ALA A 310 14.81 1.18 21.78
CA ALA A 310 15.03 2.12 22.86
C ALA A 310 15.66 3.42 22.34
N SER A 311 15.19 4.52 22.92
CA SER A 311 15.89 5.79 23.06
C SER A 311 17.41 5.58 23.15
N VAL A 312 18.12 6.04 22.12
CA VAL A 312 19.52 6.41 22.31
C VAL A 312 19.52 7.90 22.58
N ASP A 313 19.52 8.22 23.87
CA ASP A 313 19.83 9.57 24.36
C ASP A 313 21.22 9.95 23.86
N PHE A 314 21.31 11.05 23.13
CA PHE A 314 22.56 11.77 22.92
C PHE A 314 22.40 13.16 23.52
N TYR A 315 22.56 13.22 24.84
CA TYR A 315 23.12 14.38 25.53
C TYR A 315 24.60 14.08 25.78
N ASP A 316 25.45 14.65 24.94
CA ASP A 316 26.76 15.28 25.21
C ASP A 316 27.53 15.48 23.88
#